data_AF-A0A843YJ25-F1
#
_entry.id   AF-A0A843YJ25-F1
#
_cell.length_a   1.000
_cell.length_b   1.000
_cell.length_c   1.000
_cell.angle_alpha   90.00
_cell.angle_beta   90.00
_cell.angle_gamma   90.00
#
_symmetry.space_group_name_H-M   'P 1'
#
loop_
_entity.id
_entity.type
_entity.pdbx_description
1 polymer ?
#
loop_
_entity_poly.entity_id
_entity_poly.type
_entity_poly.pdbx_seq_one_letter_code
_entity_poly.pdbx_strand_id
1 'polypeptide(L)'
;MSEHIVSLLALLLLLQVKHMFADFFLQTPRMLSGRSIYLHLGRAQHATVHLIGTAAVFLLLSSPVLFAIMICVLEWIAHFHIDFAKARYNECKSLKPNQAHYWWAMGTDQALHQATYLAMGWAWCAFVLV
;
A
#
# COMPACT_ATOMS: atom_id res chain seq x y z
N MET A 1 -14.30 19.28 14.55
CA MET A 1 -13.36 19.72 13.49
C MET A 1 -11.91 19.39 13.81
N SER A 2 -11.35 19.82 14.95
CA SER A 2 -9.97 19.48 15.36
C SER A 2 -9.75 17.97 15.52
N GLU A 3 -10.69 17.26 16.15
CA GLU A 3 -10.58 15.80 16.36
C GLU A 3 -10.56 15.01 15.04
N HIS A 4 -11.35 15.42 14.04
CA HIS A 4 -11.35 14.77 12.73
C HIS A 4 -10.00 14.96 12.01
N ILE A 5 -9.42 16.16 12.08
CA ILE A 5 -8.09 16.44 11.53
C ILE A 5 -7.03 15.58 12.23
N VAL A 6 -7.08 15.47 13.56
CA VAL A 6 -6.17 14.59 14.33
C VAL A 6 -6.33 13.14 13.89
N SER A 7 -7.56 12.63 13.76
CA SER A 7 -7.80 11.26 13.30
C SER A 7 -7.29 10.99 11.88
N LEU A 8 -7.46 11.95 10.97
CA LEU A 8 -6.97 11.86 9.59
C LEU A 8 -5.44 11.85 9.55
N LEU A 9 -4.79 12.75 10.28
CA LEU A 9 -3.32 12.79 10.35
C LEU A 9 -2.76 11.52 10.99
N ALA A 10 -3.39 11.01 12.05
CA ALA A 10 -3.03 9.74 12.67
C ALA A 10 -3.19 8.57 11.69
N LEU A 11 -4.32 8.50 10.97
CA LEU A 11 -4.54 7.51 9.91
C LEU A 11 -3.41 7.56 8.88
N LEU A 12 -3.17 8.71 8.26
CA LEU A 12 -2.15 8.84 7.21
C LEU A 12 -0.75 8.50 7.70
N LEU A 13 -0.39 8.91 8.92
CA LEU A 13 0.90 8.58 9.53
C LEU A 13 1.04 7.07 9.75
N LEU A 14 0.03 6.44 10.36
CA LEU A 14 0.04 4.99 10.59
C LEU A 14 0.10 4.22 9.28
N LEU A 15 -0.63 4.67 8.25
CA LEU A 15 -0.58 4.05 6.92
C LEU A 15 0.81 4.18 6.28
N GLN A 16 1.48 5.34 6.42
CA GLN A 16 2.85 5.53 5.94
C GLN A 16 3.87 4.66 6.66
N VAL A 17 3.79 4.61 7.99
CA VAL A 17 4.70 3.78 8.80
C VAL A 17 4.52 2.30 8.45
N LYS A 18 3.27 1.79 8.37
CA LYS A 18 3.07 0.39 7.96
C LYS A 18 3.63 0.12 6.58
N HIS A 19 3.47 1.06 5.63
CA HIS A 19 3.94 0.89 4.27
C HIS A 19 5.45 0.71 4.24
N MET A 20 6.18 1.56 4.97
CA MET A 20 7.62 1.46 5.09
C MET A 20 8.03 0.07 5.62
N PHE A 21 7.42 -0.42 6.69
CA PHE A 21 7.74 -1.74 7.22
C PHE A 21 7.39 -2.87 6.25
N ALA A 22 6.20 -2.83 5.65
CA ALA A 22 5.74 -3.85 4.73
C ALA A 22 6.60 -3.94 3.45
N ASP A 23 6.98 -2.80 2.86
CA ASP A 23 7.76 -2.75 1.62
C ASP A 23 9.25 -3.01 1.80
N PHE A 24 9.84 -2.57 2.92
CA PHE A 24 11.30 -2.57 3.06
C PHE A 24 11.82 -3.55 4.12
N PHE A 25 11.06 -3.84 5.17
CA PHE A 25 11.54 -4.63 6.30
C PHE A 25 10.95 -6.05 6.35
N LEU A 26 9.70 -6.22 5.91
CA LEU A 26 8.96 -7.47 6.06
C LEU A 26 8.91 -8.32 4.78
N GLN A 27 9.51 -7.86 3.68
CA GLN A 27 9.56 -8.64 2.45
C GLN A 27 10.46 -9.86 2.61
N THR A 28 9.94 -11.02 2.19
CA THR A 28 10.68 -12.29 2.17
C THR A 28 11.31 -12.54 0.79
N PRO A 29 12.29 -13.46 0.65
CA PRO A 29 12.86 -13.81 -0.65
C PRO A 29 11.82 -14.26 -1.68
N ARG A 30 10.74 -14.90 -1.23
CA ARG A 30 9.61 -15.30 -2.09
C ARG A 30 8.78 -14.12 -2.59
N MET A 31 8.64 -13.08 -1.77
CA MET A 31 7.94 -11.85 -2.18
C MET A 31 8.74 -11.09 -3.23
N LEU A 32 10.08 -11.15 -3.15
CA LEU A 32 11.01 -10.39 -3.98
C LEU A 32 11.36 -11.02 -5.34
N SER A 33 11.34 -12.35 -5.45
CA SER A 33 11.72 -13.07 -6.68
C SER A 33 10.57 -13.17 -7.68
N GLY A 34 10.88 -13.29 -8.99
CA GLY A 34 9.90 -13.62 -10.04
C GLY A 34 8.75 -12.61 -10.22
N ARG A 35 8.94 -11.36 -9.79
CA ARG A 35 7.85 -10.38 -9.67
C ARG A 35 7.31 -9.86 -11.01
N SER A 36 7.87 -10.20 -12.17
CA SER A 36 7.32 -9.78 -13.46
C SER A 36 6.17 -10.64 -13.99
N ILE A 37 5.91 -11.82 -13.41
CA ILE A 37 4.79 -12.67 -13.78
C ILE A 37 3.52 -12.12 -13.13
N TYR A 38 2.41 -12.03 -13.86
CA TYR A 38 1.18 -11.44 -13.31
C TYR A 38 0.64 -12.25 -12.11
N LEU A 39 0.37 -13.54 -12.32
CA LEU A 39 -0.04 -14.46 -11.27
C LEU A 39 1.16 -14.84 -10.39
N HIS A 40 1.39 -14.05 -9.34
CA HIS A 40 2.55 -14.19 -8.47
C HIS A 40 2.14 -14.32 -7.00
N LEU A 41 2.33 -15.52 -6.43
CA LEU A 41 1.95 -15.81 -5.06
C LEU A 41 2.74 -15.00 -4.03
N GLY A 42 4.03 -14.72 -4.28
CA GLY A 42 4.82 -13.86 -3.40
C GLY A 42 4.26 -12.43 -3.34
N ARG A 43 3.72 -11.91 -4.45
CA ARG A 43 3.10 -10.57 -4.48
C ARG A 43 1.76 -10.58 -3.76
N ALA A 44 0.97 -11.63 -3.95
CA ALA A 44 -0.26 -11.83 -3.18
C ALA A 44 0.02 -11.85 -1.67
N GLN A 45 1.07 -12.57 -1.24
CA GLN A 45 1.49 -12.59 0.16
C GLN A 45 1.92 -11.20 0.65
N HIS A 46 2.68 -10.46 -0.15
CA HIS A 46 3.11 -9.11 0.21
C HIS A 46 1.91 -8.14 0.32
N ALA A 47 0.98 -8.15 -0.63
CA ALA A 47 -0.27 -7.39 -0.53
C ALA A 47 -1.09 -7.80 0.71
N THR A 48 -1.04 -9.07 1.12
CA THR A 48 -1.67 -9.52 2.39
C THR A 48 -0.97 -8.95 3.63
N VAL A 49 0.35 -8.74 3.61
CA VAL A 49 1.04 -8.03 4.71
C VAL A 49 0.52 -6.61 4.85
N HIS A 50 0.33 -5.90 3.74
CA HIS A 50 -0.30 -4.57 3.74
C HIS A 50 -1.73 -4.61 4.26
N LEU A 51 -2.55 -5.55 3.77
CA LEU A 51 -3.92 -5.76 4.24
C LEU A 51 -3.99 -5.95 5.76
N ILE A 52 -3.12 -6.79 6.33
CA ILE A 52 -3.08 -7.04 7.79
C ILE A 52 -2.70 -5.76 8.53
N GLY A 53 -1.69 -5.03 8.04
CA GLY A 53 -1.31 -3.74 8.61
C GLY A 53 -2.45 -2.72 8.57
N THR A 54 -3.18 -2.66 7.46
CA THR A 54 -4.34 -1.77 7.28
C THR A 54 -5.48 -2.12 8.20
N ALA A 55 -5.82 -3.41 8.31
CA ALA A 55 -6.81 -3.88 9.26
C ALA A 55 -6.43 -3.45 10.69
N ALA A 56 -5.16 -3.60 11.09
CA ALA A 56 -4.70 -3.16 12.40
C ALA A 56 -4.86 -1.64 12.61
N VAL A 57 -4.51 -0.81 11.62
CA VAL A 57 -4.70 0.65 11.69
C VAL A 57 -6.18 1.02 11.86
N PHE A 58 -7.07 0.40 11.07
CA PHE A 58 -8.50 0.67 11.14
C PHE A 58 -9.17 0.14 12.43
N LEU A 59 -8.64 -0.93 13.02
CA LEU A 59 -9.04 -1.39 14.34
C LEU A 59 -8.62 -0.41 15.44
N LEU A 60 -7.40 0.13 15.38
CA LEU A 60 -6.92 1.15 16.33
C LEU A 60 -7.78 2.43 16.31
N LEU A 61 -8.31 2.78 15.14
CA LEU A 61 -9.21 3.93 14.96
C LEU A 61 -10.69 3.59 15.21
N SER A 62 -11.00 2.39 15.69
CA SER A 62 -12.36 1.94 16.01
C SER A 62 -13.33 2.07 14.82
N SER A 63 -12.85 1.83 13.61
CA SER A 63 -13.69 1.86 12.40
C SER A 63 -14.70 0.70 12.38
N PRO A 64 -15.87 0.86 11.74
CA PRO A 64 -16.79 -0.25 11.54
C PRO A 64 -16.17 -1.39 10.73
N VAL A 65 -16.45 -2.62 11.13
CA VAL A 65 -15.88 -3.83 10.53
C VAL A 65 -16.11 -3.90 9.02
N LEU A 66 -17.32 -3.61 8.55
CA LEU A 66 -17.64 -3.68 7.11
C LEU A 66 -16.86 -2.63 6.30
N PHE A 67 -16.71 -1.42 6.83
CA PHE A 67 -15.91 -0.37 6.21
C PHE A 67 -14.43 -0.79 6.12
N ALA A 68 -13.87 -1.30 7.21
CA ALA A 68 -12.48 -1.77 7.24
C ALA A 68 -12.25 -2.92 6.23
N ILE A 69 -13.16 -3.88 6.13
CA ILE A 69 -13.08 -5.00 5.17
C ILE A 69 -13.06 -4.47 3.74
N MET A 70 -13.97 -3.54 3.39
CA MET A 70 -14.02 -2.97 2.05
C MET A 70 -12.71 -2.26 1.69
N ILE A 71 -12.21 -1.42 2.59
CA ILE A 71 -10.94 -0.70 2.37
C ILE A 71 -9.78 -1.67 2.21
N CYS A 72 -9.68 -2.69 3.06
CA CYS A 72 -8.65 -3.72 3.00
C CYS A 72 -8.64 -4.48 1.67
N VAL A 73 -9.81 -4.87 1.16
CA VAL A 73 -9.94 -5.57 -0.13
C VAL A 73 -9.50 -4.65 -1.28
N LEU A 74 -9.94 -3.39 -1.28
CA LEU A 74 -9.58 -2.43 -2.32
C LEU A 74 -8.07 -2.13 -2.31
N GLU A 75 -7.48 -1.93 -1.14
CA GLU A 75 -6.03 -1.75 -0.99
C GLU A 75 -5.28 -2.97 -1.51
N TRP A 76 -5.66 -4.19 -1.10
CA TRP A 76 -4.98 -5.40 -1.56
C TRP A 76 -4.97 -5.52 -3.08
N ILE A 77 -6.10 -5.22 -3.74
CA ILE A 77 -6.21 -5.23 -5.20
C ILE A 77 -5.30 -4.15 -5.80
N ALA A 78 -5.40 -2.90 -5.32
CA ALA A 78 -4.60 -1.80 -5.86
C ALA A 78 -3.09 -2.05 -5.69
N HIS A 79 -2.67 -2.43 -4.48
CA HIS A 79 -1.29 -2.74 -4.12
C HIS A 79 -0.71 -3.82 -5.03
N PHE A 80 -1.44 -4.92 -5.22
CA PHE A 80 -1.02 -6.01 -6.10
C PHE A 80 -0.75 -5.53 -7.53
N HIS A 81 -1.59 -4.65 -8.07
CA HIS A 81 -1.47 -4.16 -9.44
C HIS A 81 -0.36 -3.10 -9.59
N ILE A 82 -0.20 -2.21 -8.61
CA ILE A 82 0.88 -1.21 -8.62
C ILE A 82 2.23 -1.92 -8.59
N ASP A 83 2.41 -2.89 -7.69
CA ASP A 83 3.63 -3.68 -7.58
C ASP A 83 3.91 -4.49 -8.85
N PHE A 84 2.88 -5.07 -9.46
CA PHE A 84 3.00 -5.77 -10.72
C PHE A 84 3.53 -4.83 -11.81
N ALA A 85 2.93 -3.65 -11.96
CA ALA A 85 3.30 -2.69 -12.99
C ALA A 85 4.76 -2.24 -12.83
N LYS A 86 5.18 -1.88 -11.59
CA LYS A 86 6.59 -1.57 -11.28
C LYS A 86 7.51 -2.73 -11.65
N ALA A 87 7.22 -3.93 -11.15
CA ALA A 87 8.09 -5.08 -11.34
C ALA A 87 8.22 -5.47 -12.81
N ARG A 88 7.11 -5.47 -13.55
CA ARG A 88 7.10 -5.73 -14.99
C ARG A 88 7.90 -4.67 -15.75
N TYR A 89 7.74 -3.39 -15.42
CA TYR A 89 8.50 -2.31 -16.04
C TYR A 89 10.01 -2.46 -15.79
N ASN A 90 10.41 -2.70 -14.53
CA ASN A 90 11.81 -2.90 -14.16
C ASN A 90 12.44 -4.10 -14.87
N GLU A 91 11.77 -5.25 -14.91
CA GLU A 91 12.32 -6.45 -15.58
C GLU A 91 12.37 -6.29 -17.11
N CYS A 92 11.31 -5.81 -17.75
CA CYS A 92 11.29 -5.61 -19.21
C CYS A 92 12.38 -4.66 -19.70
N LYS A 93 12.79 -3.70 -18.85
CA LYS A 93 13.83 -2.72 -19.15
C LYS A 93 15.18 -3.07 -18.52
N SER A 94 15.28 -4.19 -17.80
CA SER A 94 16.48 -4.63 -17.06
C SER A 94 17.10 -3.53 -16.19
N LEU A 95 16.24 -2.75 -15.51
CA LEU A 95 16.65 -1.58 -14.76
C LEU A 95 17.49 -1.95 -13.53
N LYS A 96 18.56 -1.19 -13.31
CA LYS A 96 19.49 -1.35 -12.19
C LYS A 96 19.49 -0.11 -11.29
N PRO A 97 19.78 -0.23 -9.99
CA PRO A 97 19.79 0.91 -9.06
C PRO A 97 20.74 2.06 -9.43
N ASN A 98 21.75 1.81 -10.28
CA ASN A 98 22.66 2.84 -10.80
C ASN A 98 22.08 3.62 -12.00
N GLN A 99 20.82 3.41 -12.37
CA GLN A 99 20.15 4.07 -13.50
C GLN A 99 18.99 4.95 -13.01
N ALA A 100 18.86 6.16 -13.55
CA ALA A 100 17.79 7.09 -13.17
C ALA A 100 16.38 6.50 -13.34
N HIS A 101 16.16 5.72 -14.39
CA HIS A 101 14.85 5.10 -14.66
C HIS A 101 14.41 4.11 -13.58
N TYR A 102 15.35 3.46 -12.88
CA TYR A 102 15.02 2.61 -11.73
C TYR A 102 14.39 3.45 -10.62
N TRP A 103 14.94 4.63 -10.36
CA TRP A 103 14.42 5.56 -9.35
C TRP A 103 13.11 6.21 -9.77
N TRP A 104 12.88 6.42 -11.06
CA TRP A 104 11.57 6.84 -11.55
C TRP A 104 10.52 5.77 -11.28
N ALA A 105 10.80 4.51 -11.61
CA ALA A 105 9.88 3.40 -11.36
C ALA A 105 9.62 3.23 -9.85
N MET A 106 10.66 3.29 -9.02
CA MET A 106 10.54 3.22 -7.56
C MET A 106 9.76 4.41 -6.99
N GLY A 107 10.05 5.63 -7.43
CA GLY A 107 9.35 6.83 -6.98
C GLY A 107 7.87 6.84 -7.37
N THR A 108 7.55 6.44 -8.61
CA THR A 108 6.18 6.32 -9.09
C THR A 108 5.41 5.26 -8.31
N ASP A 109 6.03 4.12 -8.03
CA ASP A 109 5.47 3.08 -7.17
C ASP A 109 5.11 3.62 -5.79
N GLN A 110 6.03 4.30 -5.11
CA GLN A 110 5.75 4.89 -3.79
C GLN A 110 4.64 5.95 -3.88
N ALA A 111 4.66 6.82 -4.90
CA ALA A 111 3.65 7.85 -5.08
C ALA A 111 2.23 7.27 -5.29
N LEU A 112 2.10 6.19 -6.06
CA LEU A 112 0.82 5.52 -6.29
C LEU A 112 0.26 4.90 -5.01
N HIS A 113 1.10 4.27 -4.19
CA HIS A 113 0.67 3.77 -2.89
C HIS A 113 0.23 4.91 -1.95
N GLN A 114 0.98 6.02 -1.89
CA GLN A 114 0.54 7.18 -1.11
C GLN A 114 -0.78 7.77 -1.63
N ALA A 115 -1.02 7.77 -2.94
CA ALA A 115 -2.30 8.18 -3.51
C ALA A 115 -3.46 7.28 -3.05
N THR A 116 -3.24 5.97 -2.90
CA THR A 116 -4.27 5.08 -2.31
C THR A 116 -4.58 5.45 -0.86
N TYR A 117 -3.58 5.88 -0.08
CA TYR A 117 -3.80 6.33 1.30
C TYR A 117 -4.53 7.66 1.38
N LEU A 118 -4.30 8.57 0.43
CA LEU A 118 -5.12 9.78 0.31
C LEU A 118 -6.58 9.42 -0.01
N ALA A 119 -6.83 8.45 -0.89
CA ALA A 119 -8.18 7.97 -1.19
C ALA A 119 -8.84 7.31 0.04
N MET A 120 -8.10 6.52 0.81
CA MET A 120 -8.56 5.94 2.07
C MET A 120 -8.84 7.02 3.13
N GLY A 121 -8.00 8.05 3.23
CA GLY A 121 -8.20 9.20 4.11
C GLY A 121 -9.44 10.02 3.72
N TRP A 122 -9.68 10.20 2.42
CA TRP A 122 -10.92 10.80 1.93
C TRP A 122 -12.14 9.97 2.31
N ALA A 123 -12.09 8.65 2.12
CA ALA A 123 -13.18 7.74 2.51
C ALA A 123 -13.43 7.76 4.03
N TRP A 124 -12.37 7.86 4.83
CA TRP A 124 -12.45 8.02 6.28
C TRP A 124 -13.15 9.34 6.67
N CYS A 125 -12.77 10.46 6.06
CA CYS A 125 -13.43 11.74 6.30
C CYS A 125 -14.90 11.72 5.89
N ALA A 126 -15.21 11.14 4.71
CA ALA A 126 -16.59 10.99 4.25
C ALA A 126 -17.42 10.10 5.19
N PHE A 127 -16.78 9.17 5.89
CA PHE A 127 -17.44 8.33 6.89
C PHE A 127 -17.64 9.06 8.23
N VAL A 128 -16.61 9.70 8.78
CA VAL A 128 -16.65 10.32 10.13
C VAL A 128 -17.43 11.66 10.16
N LEU A 129 -17.58 12.32 9.01
CA LEU A 129 -18.32 13.58 8.90
C LEU A 129 -19.82 13.40 8.62
N VAL A 130 -20.29 12.15 8.46
CA VAL A 130 -21.71 11.77 8.37
C VAL A 130 -22.20 11.38 9.76
#